data_AF-A0ABD1NV91-F1
#
_entry.id   AF-A0ABD1NV91-F1
#
_cell.length_a   1.000
_cell.length_b   1.000
_cell.length_c   1.000
_cell.angle_alpha   90.00
_cell.angle_beta   90.00
_cell.angle_gamma   90.00
#
_symmetry.space_group_name_H-M   'P 1'
#
loop_
_entity.id
_entity.type
_entity.pdbx_description
1 polymer ?
#
loop_
_entity_poly.entity_id
_entity_poly.type
_entity_poly.pdbx_seq_one_letter_code
_entity_poly.pdbx_strand_id
1 'polypeptide(L)'
;MADEISSFWGPVTSTHEWCEPNYVYSSYIAEFFNTISNVPGIILALIGLVISLSQRFEKRFSVLHISNMILAIGSMLYHSTLQQLQQQGDETPMVWEMLLYIYILYSPDWHYRSTMPTFLFLYGAVFAIAHSKLRFDIGFKWYFNLQGHALWHVFMGFNSYFANTFLMYCRAQQRGWDPKVNYFLGYFPYVKIQKPKAH
;
A
#
# COMPACT_ATOMS: atom_id res chain seq x y z
N MET A 1 -36.35 -17.27 -10.72
CA MET A 1 -36.30 -15.92 -10.12
C MET A 1 -34.83 -15.63 -9.94
N ALA A 2 -34.29 -14.61 -10.62
CA ALA A 2 -32.91 -14.21 -10.39
C ALA A 2 -32.87 -13.69 -8.95
N ASP A 3 -32.07 -14.33 -8.09
CA ASP A 3 -31.79 -13.79 -6.77
C ASP A 3 -31.17 -12.41 -6.98
N GLU A 4 -31.97 -11.36 -6.79
CA GLU A 4 -31.49 -9.98 -6.74
C GLU A 4 -30.49 -9.93 -5.57
N ILE A 5 -29.21 -10.01 -5.90
CA ILE A 5 -28.14 -9.83 -4.93
C ILE A 5 -28.34 -8.44 -4.31
N SER A 6 -28.75 -8.41 -3.05
CA SER A 6 -29.06 -7.16 -2.34
C SER A 6 -27.79 -6.38 -2.04
N SER A 7 -27.35 -5.54 -2.98
CA SER A 7 -26.24 -4.61 -2.76
C SER A 7 -26.71 -3.37 -2.00
N PHE A 8 -26.03 -3.05 -0.90
CA PHE A 8 -26.23 -1.77 -0.19
C PHE A 8 -25.69 -0.57 -0.96
N TRP A 9 -24.62 -0.75 -1.74
CA TRP A 9 -23.87 0.32 -2.41
C TRP A 9 -24.40 0.67 -3.81
N GLY A 10 -25.48 0.00 -4.24
CA GLY A 10 -26.04 0.12 -5.58
C GLY A 10 -25.41 -0.85 -6.59
N PRO A 11 -25.65 -0.66 -7.89
CA PRO A 11 -25.11 -1.54 -8.92
C PRO A 11 -23.57 -1.48 -8.97
N VAL A 12 -22.95 -2.61 -9.28
CA VAL A 12 -21.50 -2.70 -9.50
C VAL A 12 -21.12 -1.83 -10.69
N THR A 13 -20.11 -0.97 -10.50
CA THR A 13 -19.61 -0.05 -11.54
C THR A 13 -18.12 -0.20 -11.81
N SER A 14 -17.43 -1.11 -11.11
CA SER A 14 -16.04 -1.46 -11.35
C SER A 14 -15.85 -2.05 -12.75
N THR A 15 -14.66 -1.84 -13.32
CA THR A 15 -14.33 -2.43 -14.64
C THR A 15 -13.88 -3.89 -14.52
N HIS A 16 -13.53 -4.33 -13.32
CA HIS A 16 -13.03 -5.67 -13.02
C HIS A 16 -13.82 -6.27 -11.86
N GLU A 17 -14.16 -7.55 -12.00
CA GLU A 17 -14.69 -8.39 -10.92
C GLU A 17 -13.71 -9.54 -10.71
N TRP A 18 -13.40 -9.86 -9.45
CA TRP A 18 -12.44 -10.93 -9.13
C TRP A 18 -13.15 -12.27 -8.98
N CYS A 19 -12.40 -13.32 -8.62
CA CYS A 19 -12.95 -14.67 -8.52
C CYS A 19 -13.90 -14.88 -7.31
N GLU A 20 -14.02 -13.91 -6.41
CA GLU A 20 -14.89 -14.01 -5.23
C GLU A 20 -16.33 -13.60 -5.59
N PRO A 21 -17.35 -14.41 -5.28
CA PRO A 21 -18.74 -14.05 -5.54
C PRO A 21 -19.23 -12.84 -4.73
N ASN A 22 -19.88 -11.90 -5.40
CA ASN A 22 -20.33 -10.63 -4.83
C ASN A 22 -21.48 -10.79 -3.80
N TYR A 23 -21.35 -10.12 -2.65
CA TYR A 23 -22.34 -9.98 -1.56
C TYR A 23 -22.88 -11.29 -0.98
N VAL A 24 -22.12 -12.40 -1.07
CA VAL A 24 -22.55 -13.71 -0.55
C VAL A 24 -22.66 -13.73 0.98
N TYR A 25 -21.75 -13.05 1.68
CA TYR A 25 -21.70 -13.05 3.15
C TYR A 25 -22.37 -11.85 3.80
N SER A 26 -22.54 -10.75 3.06
CA SER A 26 -23.11 -9.50 3.56
C SER A 26 -23.56 -8.60 2.41
N SER A 27 -24.68 -7.90 2.56
CA SER A 27 -25.13 -6.86 1.62
C SER A 27 -24.26 -5.60 1.64
N TYR A 28 -23.42 -5.43 2.67
CA TYR A 28 -22.54 -4.27 2.83
C TYR A 28 -21.12 -4.47 2.28
N ILE A 29 -20.70 -5.72 2.07
CA ILE A 29 -19.35 -6.07 1.63
C ILE A 29 -19.46 -6.98 0.42
N ALA A 30 -19.09 -6.48 -0.75
CA ALA A 30 -19.18 -7.22 -2.01
C ALA A 30 -18.25 -8.45 -2.01
N GLU A 31 -16.94 -8.26 -1.87
CA GLU A 31 -15.97 -9.35 -1.83
C GLU A 31 -15.40 -9.44 -0.41
N PHE A 32 -15.97 -10.34 0.42
CA PHE A 32 -15.67 -10.43 1.84
C PHE A 32 -14.21 -10.81 2.12
N PHE A 33 -13.71 -11.87 1.50
CA PHE A 33 -12.34 -12.34 1.69
C PHE A 33 -11.32 -11.35 1.14
N ASN A 34 -11.55 -10.79 -0.05
CA ASN A 34 -10.68 -9.76 -0.61
C ASN A 34 -10.66 -8.51 0.31
N THR A 35 -11.79 -8.11 0.87
CA THR A 35 -11.86 -7.00 1.83
C THR A 35 -11.06 -7.29 3.11
N ILE A 36 -11.33 -8.40 3.81
CA ILE A 36 -10.66 -8.67 5.10
C ILE A 36 -9.17 -8.99 4.95
N SER A 37 -8.76 -9.51 3.79
CA SER A 37 -7.37 -9.88 3.53
C SER A 37 -6.40 -8.69 3.47
N ASN A 38 -6.91 -7.47 3.37
CA ASN A 38 -6.13 -6.23 3.44
C ASN A 38 -5.83 -5.77 4.89
N VAL A 39 -6.56 -6.30 5.89
CA VAL A 39 -6.40 -5.92 7.32
C VAL A 39 -4.98 -6.15 7.85
N PRO A 40 -4.30 -7.30 7.57
CA PRO A 40 -2.91 -7.48 7.97
C PRO A 40 -1.98 -6.38 7.43
N GLY A 41 -2.18 -5.93 6.18
CA GLY A 41 -1.40 -4.84 5.58
C GLY A 41 -1.54 -3.53 6.34
N ILE A 42 -2.77 -3.16 6.74
CA ILE A 42 -3.05 -1.96 7.55
C ILE A 42 -2.34 -2.05 8.91
N ILE A 43 -2.46 -3.18 9.60
CA ILE A 43 -1.87 -3.38 10.92
C ILE A 43 -0.34 -3.30 10.84
N LEU A 44 0.27 -3.97 9.87
CA LEU A 44 1.73 -3.97 9.69
C LEU A 44 2.25 -2.57 9.30
N ALA A 45 1.54 -1.85 8.44
CA ALA A 45 1.88 -0.47 8.09
C ALA A 45 1.82 0.46 9.33
N LEU A 46 0.80 0.31 10.17
CA LEU A 46 0.68 1.06 11.43
C LEU A 46 1.82 0.73 12.41
N ILE A 47 2.17 -0.55 12.56
CA ILE A 47 3.31 -0.97 13.39
C ILE A 47 4.60 -0.32 12.89
N GLY A 48 4.86 -0.41 11.58
CA GLY A 48 6.04 0.23 10.97
C GLY A 48 6.07 1.74 11.17
N LEU A 49 4.92 2.43 11.04
CA LEU A 49 4.79 3.86 11.31
C LEU A 49 5.14 4.21 12.76
N VAL A 50 4.58 3.49 13.74
CA VAL A 50 4.86 3.71 15.17
C VAL A 50 6.35 3.50 15.47
N ILE A 51 6.97 2.49 14.87
CA ILE A 51 8.40 2.19 15.04
C ILE A 51 9.27 3.30 14.43
N SER A 52 8.91 3.79 13.25
CA SER A 52 9.60 4.91 12.59
C SER A 52 9.50 6.21 13.39
N LEU A 53 8.30 6.54 13.88
CA LEU A 53 8.03 7.75 14.67
C LEU A 53 8.71 7.71 16.04
N SER A 54 8.62 6.58 16.76
CA SER A 54 9.21 6.42 18.10
C SER A 54 10.74 6.60 18.09
N GLN A 55 11.40 6.21 17.00
CA GLN A 55 12.84 6.37 16.82
C GLN A 55 13.23 7.71 16.18
N ARG A 56 12.25 8.56 15.87
CA ARG A 56 12.42 9.83 15.14
C ARG A 56 13.25 9.62 13.87
N PHE A 57 12.87 8.62 13.08
CA PHE A 57 13.54 8.33 11.81
C PHE A 57 13.23 9.40 10.77
N GLU A 58 13.81 9.28 9.58
CA GLU A 58 13.58 10.26 8.50
C GLU A 58 12.10 10.25 8.07
N LYS A 59 11.48 11.43 7.98
CA LYS A 59 10.03 11.59 7.70
C LYS A 59 9.56 10.86 6.44
N ARG A 60 10.42 10.66 5.44
CA ARG A 60 10.10 9.92 4.21
C ARG A 60 9.66 8.47 4.45
N PHE A 61 10.18 7.83 5.50
CA PHE A 61 9.75 6.48 5.88
C PHE A 61 8.41 6.50 6.60
N SER A 62 8.10 7.55 7.36
CA SER A 62 6.75 7.75 7.90
C SER A 62 5.73 7.94 6.77
N VAL A 63 6.07 8.73 5.75
CA VAL A 63 5.24 8.90 4.54
C VAL A 63 5.02 7.55 3.85
N LEU A 64 6.08 6.74 3.67
CA LEU A 64 5.98 5.41 3.07
C LEU A 64 4.97 4.50 3.82
N HIS A 65 5.08 4.40 5.15
CA HIS A 65 4.13 3.60 5.94
C HIS A 65 2.70 4.14 5.89
N ILE A 66 2.53 5.47 5.89
CA ILE A 66 1.21 6.09 5.73
C ILE A 66 0.63 5.75 4.35
N SER A 67 1.45 5.80 3.30
CA SER A 67 1.05 5.45 1.93
C SER A 67 0.62 3.99 1.82
N ASN A 68 1.37 3.03 2.40
CA ASN A 68 0.96 1.62 2.43
C ASN A 68 -0.40 1.43 3.14
N MET A 69 -0.62 2.15 4.24
CA MET A 69 -1.89 2.10 4.98
C MET A 69 -3.04 2.67 4.16
N ILE A 70 -2.84 3.80 3.46
CA ILE A 70 -3.84 4.40 2.56
C ILE A 70 -4.18 3.45 1.42
N LEU A 71 -3.18 2.81 0.79
CA LEU A 71 -3.40 1.83 -0.28
C LEU A 71 -4.25 0.66 0.22
N ALA A 72 -3.90 0.06 1.36
CA ALA A 72 -4.65 -1.07 1.91
C ALA A 72 -6.09 -0.69 2.30
N ILE A 73 -6.32 0.51 2.84
CA ILE A 73 -7.68 1.02 3.11
C ILE A 73 -8.45 1.27 1.81
N GLY A 74 -7.79 1.85 0.80
CA GLY A 74 -8.39 2.06 -0.53
C GLY A 74 -8.83 0.74 -1.15
N SER A 75 -7.98 -0.29 -1.07
CA SER A 75 -8.30 -1.65 -1.51
C SER A 75 -9.49 -2.24 -0.77
N MET A 76 -9.57 -2.08 0.57
CA MET A 76 -10.75 -2.51 1.33
C MET A 76 -12.03 -1.80 0.89
N LEU A 77 -11.97 -0.49 0.65
CA LEU A 77 -13.12 0.28 0.19
C LEU A 77 -13.55 -0.14 -1.22
N TYR A 78 -12.60 -0.47 -2.08
CA TYR A 78 -12.88 -1.01 -3.39
C TYR A 78 -13.58 -2.37 -3.30
N HIS A 79 -12.98 -3.35 -2.63
CA HIS A 79 -13.52 -4.71 -2.52
C HIS A 79 -14.83 -4.80 -1.73
N SER A 80 -15.11 -3.83 -0.85
CA SER A 80 -16.42 -3.76 -0.17
C SER A 80 -17.53 -3.17 -1.02
N THR A 81 -17.21 -2.28 -1.97
CA THR A 81 -18.22 -1.50 -2.73
C THR A 81 -18.32 -1.85 -4.20
N LEU A 82 -17.23 -2.32 -4.82
CA LEU A 82 -17.05 -2.48 -6.28
C LEU A 82 -17.49 -1.24 -7.08
N GLN A 83 -17.24 -0.06 -6.50
CA GLN A 83 -17.53 1.23 -7.13
C GLN A 83 -16.29 1.77 -7.86
N GLN A 84 -16.52 2.38 -9.01
CA GLN A 84 -15.44 2.89 -9.87
C GLN A 84 -14.55 3.96 -9.17
N LEU A 85 -15.14 4.80 -8.32
CA LEU A 85 -14.38 5.81 -7.58
C LEU A 85 -13.40 5.15 -6.60
N GLN A 86 -13.81 4.07 -5.95
CA GLN A 86 -13.03 3.32 -4.99
C GLN A 86 -11.98 2.47 -5.71
N GLN A 87 -12.26 2.00 -6.93
CA GLN A 87 -11.26 1.36 -7.80
C GLN A 87 -10.05 2.28 -8.04
N GLN A 88 -10.29 3.59 -8.26
CA GLN A 88 -9.19 4.56 -8.36
C GLN A 88 -8.38 4.64 -7.06
N GLY A 89 -9.03 4.47 -5.90
CA GLY A 89 -8.39 4.42 -4.59
C GLY A 89 -7.58 3.15 -4.31
N ASP A 90 -7.76 2.09 -5.11
CA ASP A 90 -6.95 0.87 -5.05
C ASP A 90 -5.81 0.93 -6.09
N GLU A 91 -6.13 1.15 -7.36
CA GLU A 91 -5.16 1.07 -8.46
C GLU A 91 -4.18 2.26 -8.50
N THR A 92 -4.66 3.48 -8.25
CA THR A 92 -3.81 4.68 -8.39
C THR A 92 -2.73 4.72 -7.33
N PRO A 93 -3.01 4.50 -6.02
CA PRO A 93 -1.98 4.56 -4.99
C PRO A 93 -0.86 3.53 -5.15
N MET A 94 -1.08 2.41 -5.86
CA MET A 94 0.01 1.46 -6.16
C MET A 94 1.16 2.12 -6.93
N VAL A 95 0.83 2.96 -7.92
CA VAL A 95 1.85 3.69 -8.71
C VAL A 95 2.55 4.74 -7.84
N TRP A 96 1.80 5.45 -7.00
CA TRP A 96 2.39 6.40 -6.05
C TRP A 96 3.36 5.74 -5.09
N GLU A 97 3.05 4.53 -4.63
CA GLU A 97 3.92 3.74 -3.77
C GLU A 97 5.22 3.33 -4.49
N MET A 98 5.13 2.86 -5.75
CA MET A 98 6.32 2.58 -6.56
C MET A 98 7.22 3.80 -6.73
N LEU A 99 6.64 4.98 -6.97
CA LEU A 99 7.39 6.24 -7.07
C LEU A 99 8.05 6.63 -5.74
N LEU A 100 7.39 6.38 -4.60
CA LEU A 100 7.98 6.59 -3.27
C LEU A 100 9.15 5.64 -3.01
N TYR A 101 9.06 4.37 -3.42
CA TYR A 101 10.20 3.45 -3.34
C TYR A 101 11.37 3.91 -4.20
N ILE A 102 11.11 4.35 -5.45
CA ILE A 102 12.14 4.94 -6.32
C ILE A 102 12.79 6.15 -5.64
N TYR A 103 11.99 7.03 -5.04
CA TYR A 103 12.51 8.19 -4.29
C TYR A 103 13.43 7.78 -3.14
N ILE A 104 13.05 6.79 -2.35
CA ILE A 104 13.83 6.35 -1.19
C ILE A 104 15.13 5.67 -1.61
N LEU A 105 15.10 4.86 -2.67
CA LEU A 105 16.25 4.11 -3.17
C LEU A 105 17.26 5.01 -3.91
N TYR A 106 16.79 5.90 -4.78
CA TYR A 106 17.66 6.68 -5.68
C TYR A 106 18.01 8.08 -5.16
N SER A 107 17.40 8.53 -4.07
CA SER A 107 17.80 9.76 -3.36
C SER A 107 18.34 9.48 -1.96
N PRO A 108 19.42 8.68 -1.81
CA PRO A 108 20.04 8.48 -0.49
C PRO A 108 20.63 9.79 0.04
N ASP A 109 21.23 10.58 -0.85
CA ASP A 109 21.85 11.86 -0.53
C ASP A 109 20.96 13.04 -0.91
N TRP A 110 21.17 14.15 -0.23
CA TRP A 110 20.31 15.33 -0.28
C TRP A 110 20.49 16.18 -1.56
N HIS A 111 21.13 15.61 -2.59
CA HIS A 111 21.53 16.34 -3.79
C HIS A 111 20.32 16.94 -4.53
N TYR A 112 19.18 16.25 -4.54
CA TYR A 112 17.91 16.75 -5.10
C TYR A 112 16.79 16.84 -4.05
N ARG A 113 17.04 17.60 -2.96
CA ARG A 113 16.12 17.77 -1.80
C ARG A 113 14.65 17.95 -2.17
N SER A 114 14.37 18.81 -3.15
CA SER A 114 13.00 19.17 -3.52
C SER A 114 12.64 18.76 -4.93
N THR A 115 13.60 18.78 -5.86
CA THR A 115 13.32 18.56 -7.29
C THR A 115 12.79 17.16 -7.56
N MET A 116 13.40 16.12 -7.00
CA MET A 116 12.98 14.74 -7.21
C MET A 116 11.59 14.43 -6.63
N PRO A 117 11.29 14.72 -5.34
CA PRO A 117 9.95 14.46 -4.81
C PRO A 117 8.87 15.30 -5.51
N THR A 118 9.16 16.55 -5.90
CA THR A 118 8.22 17.36 -6.68
C THR A 118 7.97 16.77 -8.06
N PHE A 119 9.01 16.34 -8.77
CA PHE A 119 8.88 15.70 -10.08
C PHE A 119 8.05 14.42 -10.01
N LEU A 120 8.34 13.54 -9.06
CA LEU A 120 7.62 12.28 -8.88
C LEU A 120 6.16 12.52 -8.47
N PHE A 121 5.89 13.52 -7.63
CA PHE A 121 4.53 13.91 -7.28
C PHE A 121 3.75 14.39 -8.51
N LEU A 122 4.34 15.26 -9.34
CA LEU A 122 3.71 15.73 -10.57
C LEU A 122 3.47 14.59 -11.55
N TYR A 123 4.41 13.68 -11.70
CA TYR A 123 4.26 12.48 -12.52
C TYR A 123 3.09 11.61 -12.02
N GLY A 124 3.02 11.33 -10.72
CA GLY A 124 1.90 10.60 -10.11
C GLY A 124 0.56 11.29 -10.28
N ALA A 125 0.51 12.62 -10.19
CA ALA A 125 -0.71 13.40 -10.39
C ALA A 125 -1.18 13.37 -11.86
N VAL A 126 -0.27 13.50 -12.82
CA VAL A 126 -0.57 13.36 -14.25
C VAL A 126 -1.07 11.96 -14.54
N PHE A 127 -0.41 10.93 -14.00
CA PHE A 127 -0.86 9.54 -14.12
C PHE A 127 -2.27 9.35 -13.56
N ALA A 128 -2.56 9.85 -12.35
CA ALA A 128 -3.89 9.74 -11.74
C ALA A 128 -4.99 10.40 -12.57
N ILE A 129 -4.73 11.61 -13.09
CA ILE A 129 -5.67 12.31 -13.97
C ILE A 129 -5.87 11.52 -15.26
N ALA A 130 -4.79 11.08 -15.91
CA ALA A 130 -4.85 10.28 -17.12
C ALA A 130 -5.62 8.98 -16.88
N HIS A 131 -5.31 8.24 -15.81
CA HIS A 131 -5.96 6.99 -15.43
C HIS A 131 -7.46 7.15 -15.12
N SER A 132 -7.86 8.28 -14.52
CA SER A 132 -9.29 8.57 -14.27
C SER A 132 -10.08 8.96 -15.53
N LYS A 133 -9.42 9.55 -16.54
CA LYS A 133 -10.07 10.10 -17.75
C LYS A 133 -9.99 9.17 -18.94
N LEU A 134 -8.79 8.68 -19.21
CA LEU A 134 -8.53 7.62 -20.16
C LEU A 134 -8.87 6.35 -19.40
N ARG A 135 -10.06 5.78 -19.68
CA ARG A 135 -10.45 4.46 -19.20
C ARG A 135 -9.42 3.46 -19.73
N PHE A 136 -8.29 3.35 -19.04
CA PHE A 136 -7.19 2.45 -19.40
C PHE A 136 -7.66 1.04 -19.08
N ASP A 137 -8.52 0.50 -19.94
CA ASP A 137 -8.80 -0.93 -20.05
C ASP A 137 -7.53 -1.76 -20.30
N ILE A 138 -6.40 -1.10 -20.55
CA ILE A 138 -5.14 -1.67 -21.04
C ILE A 138 -4.18 -2.02 -19.88
N GLY A 139 -4.43 -1.56 -18.65
CA GLY A 139 -3.50 -1.77 -17.52
C GLY A 139 -3.54 -3.17 -16.88
N PHE A 140 -4.70 -3.80 -16.82
CA PHE A 140 -4.91 -5.08 -16.10
C PHE A 140 -5.86 -6.05 -16.81
N LYS A 141 -6.10 -5.90 -18.12
CA LYS A 141 -6.75 -6.94 -18.96
C LYS A 141 -5.80 -8.12 -19.28
N TRP A 142 -4.95 -8.51 -18.34
CA TRP A 142 -4.35 -9.84 -18.40
C TRP A 142 -5.35 -10.80 -17.76
N TYR A 143 -5.93 -11.69 -18.57
CA TYR A 143 -6.76 -12.82 -18.12
C TYR A 143 -5.90 -13.83 -17.31
N PHE A 144 -5.24 -13.41 -16.24
CA PHE A 144 -4.72 -14.33 -15.24
C PHE A 144 -5.89 -14.78 -14.38
N ASN A 145 -6.00 -16.08 -14.18
CA ASN A 145 -6.94 -16.68 -13.24
C ASN A 145 -6.73 -16.07 -11.85
N LEU A 146 -7.68 -15.25 -11.40
CA LEU A 146 -7.64 -14.43 -10.17
C LEU A 146 -7.78 -15.25 -8.87
N GLN A 147 -7.64 -16.56 -8.96
CA GLN A 147 -7.60 -17.44 -7.80
C GLN A 147 -6.42 -17.05 -6.90
N GLY A 148 -6.73 -16.60 -5.69
CA GLY A 148 -5.73 -16.16 -4.71
C GLY A 148 -5.53 -14.65 -4.61
N HIS A 149 -6.43 -13.81 -5.14
CA HIS A 149 -6.37 -12.35 -4.95
C HIS A 149 -6.36 -11.94 -3.46
N ALA A 150 -7.18 -12.56 -2.63
CA ALA A 150 -7.11 -12.41 -1.17
C ALA A 150 -5.71 -12.73 -0.61
N LEU A 151 -5.05 -13.77 -1.13
CA LEU A 151 -3.70 -14.15 -0.70
C LEU A 151 -2.65 -13.14 -1.20
N TRP A 152 -2.85 -12.56 -2.38
CA TRP A 152 -2.03 -11.47 -2.90
C TRP A 152 -2.04 -10.26 -1.96
N HIS A 153 -3.20 -9.81 -1.48
CA HIS A 153 -3.29 -8.71 -0.50
C HIS A 153 -2.46 -9.00 0.76
N VAL A 154 -2.57 -10.23 1.29
CA VAL A 154 -1.78 -10.65 2.45
C VAL A 154 -0.29 -10.57 2.14
N PHE A 155 0.17 -11.20 1.05
CA PHE A 155 1.58 -11.20 0.69
C PHE A 155 2.12 -9.80 0.42
N MET A 156 1.35 -8.93 -0.21
CA MET A 156 1.73 -7.54 -0.44
C MET A 156 1.86 -6.75 0.86
N GLY A 157 0.96 -6.96 1.83
CA GLY A 157 1.06 -6.36 3.16
C GLY A 157 2.34 -6.76 3.90
N PHE A 158 2.66 -8.06 3.91
CA PHE A 158 3.90 -8.56 4.51
C PHE A 158 5.14 -8.07 3.75
N ASN A 159 5.13 -8.14 2.43
CA ASN A 159 6.24 -7.66 1.58
C ASN A 159 6.55 -6.19 1.87
N SER A 160 5.53 -5.33 1.91
CA SER A 160 5.69 -3.90 2.18
C SER A 160 6.30 -3.66 3.58
N TYR A 161 5.87 -4.42 4.59
CA TYR A 161 6.45 -4.34 5.92
C TYR A 161 7.94 -4.71 5.95
N PHE A 162 8.31 -5.85 5.36
CA PHE A 162 9.69 -6.31 5.33
C PHE A 162 10.58 -5.39 4.47
N ALA A 163 10.09 -4.96 3.30
CA ALA A 163 10.80 -4.04 2.43
C ALA A 163 11.08 -2.71 3.14
N ASN A 164 10.08 -2.12 3.80
CA ASN A 164 10.28 -0.86 4.53
C ASN A 164 11.25 -1.02 5.68
N THR A 165 11.14 -2.11 6.44
CA THR A 165 12.05 -2.45 7.54
C THR A 165 13.49 -2.60 7.04
N PHE A 166 13.69 -3.29 5.92
CA PHE A 166 14.98 -3.45 5.27
C PHE A 166 15.55 -2.09 4.79
N LEU A 167 14.73 -1.26 4.14
CA LEU A 167 15.16 0.07 3.70
C LEU A 167 15.55 0.96 4.88
N MET A 168 14.82 0.89 6.01
CA MET A 168 15.19 1.58 7.24
C MET A 168 16.55 1.09 7.78
N TYR A 169 16.80 -0.23 7.75
CA TYR A 169 18.07 -0.82 8.16
C TYR A 169 19.23 -0.29 7.30
N CYS A 170 19.14 -0.44 5.98
CA CYS A 170 20.17 0.03 5.05
C CYS A 170 20.41 1.54 5.19
N ARG A 171 19.33 2.31 5.35
CA ARG A 171 19.46 3.76 5.54
C ARG A 171 20.15 4.12 6.85
N ALA A 172 19.85 3.42 7.94
CA ALA A 172 20.54 3.63 9.21
C ALA A 172 22.05 3.31 9.08
N GLN A 173 22.43 2.25 8.37
CA GLN A 173 23.84 1.93 8.09
C GLN A 173 24.53 3.02 7.26
N GLN A 174 23.89 3.52 6.20
CA GLN A 174 24.41 4.62 5.37
C GLN A 174 24.66 5.90 6.19
N ARG A 175 23.89 6.12 7.26
CA ARG A 175 24.06 7.26 8.19
C ARG A 175 25.15 7.03 9.25
N GLY A 176 25.82 5.88 9.24
CA GLY A 176 26.77 5.51 10.27
C GLY A 176 26.12 5.26 11.64
N TRP A 177 24.83 4.90 11.67
CA TRP A 177 24.15 4.50 12.90
C TRP A 177 24.39 3.00 13.16
N ASP A 178 24.08 2.52 14.38
CA ASP A 178 24.14 1.10 14.75
C ASP A 178 22.72 0.49 14.77
N PRO A 179 22.19 0.05 13.60
CA PRO A 179 20.90 -0.63 13.53
C PRO A 179 21.01 -2.10 13.95
N LYS A 180 20.09 -2.53 14.80
CA LYS A 180 19.93 -3.94 15.22
C LYS A 180 18.55 -4.43 14.84
N VAL A 181 18.48 -5.67 14.35
CA VAL A 181 17.20 -6.34 14.10
C VAL A 181 16.75 -6.98 15.41
N ASN A 182 15.61 -6.53 15.91
CA ASN A 182 14.93 -7.11 17.06
C ASN A 182 13.61 -7.73 16.60
N TYR A 183 13.01 -8.58 17.44
CA TYR A 183 11.75 -9.24 17.12
C TYR A 183 10.65 -8.79 18.07
N PHE A 184 9.55 -8.29 17.51
CA PHE A 184 8.31 -8.06 18.24
C PHE A 184 7.55 -9.40 18.34
N LEU A 185 7.10 -9.74 19.56
CA LEU A 185 6.44 -11.02 19.87
C LEU A 185 7.24 -12.28 19.44
N GLY A 186 8.56 -12.16 19.24
CA GLY A 186 9.43 -13.25 18.80
C GLY A 186 9.40 -13.57 17.29
N TYR A 187 8.49 -12.97 16.51
CA TYR A 187 8.31 -13.32 15.09
C TYR A 187 8.51 -12.15 14.13
N PHE A 188 8.07 -10.94 14.48
CA PHE A 188 8.07 -9.81 13.55
C PHE A 188 9.34 -8.97 13.68
N PRO A 189 10.23 -8.96 12.68
CA PRO A 189 11.47 -8.21 12.77
C PRO A 189 11.20 -6.71 12.66
N TYR A 190 11.83 -5.94 13.52
CA TYR A 190 11.89 -4.49 13.41
C TYR A 190 13.30 -3.99 13.64
N VAL A 191 13.62 -2.84 13.06
CA VAL A 191 14.94 -2.22 13.23
C VAL A 191 14.92 -1.31 14.45
N LYS A 192 15.80 -1.57 15.41
CA LYS A 192 16.12 -0.67 16.53
C LYS A 192 17.43 0.06 16.23
N ILE A 193 17.39 1.37 16.19
CA ILE A 193 18.49 2.22 15.74
C ILE A 193 19.10 2.93 16.95
N GLN A 194 20.39 2.71 17.17
CA GLN A 194 21.17 3.53 18.09
C GLN A 194 21.85 4.66 17.31
N LYS A 195 21.43 5.90 17.58
CA LYS A 195 22.04 7.09 16.97
C LYS A 195 23.30 7.46 17.78
N PRO A 196 24.42 7.80 17.13
CA PRO A 196 25.59 8.31 17.84
C PRO A 196 25.20 9.55 18.65
N LYS A 197 25.80 9.72 19.83
CA LYS A 197 25.63 10.94 20.62
C LYS A 197 26.09 12.12 19.76
N ALA A 198 25.24 13.13 19.61
CA ALA A 198 25.66 14.36 18.97
C ALA A 198 26.82 14.95 19.79
N HIS A 199 27.98 15.11 19.15
CA HIS A 199 29.10 15.86 19.70
C HIS A 199 28.83 17.35 19.61
#